data_AF-A0A2S7UV02-F1
#
_entry.id   AF-A0A2S7UV02-F1
#
_cell.length_a   1.000
_cell.length_b   1.000
_cell.length_c   1.000
_cell.angle_alpha   90.00
_cell.angle_beta   90.00
_cell.angle_gamma   90.00
#
_symmetry.space_group_name_H-M   'P 1'
#
loop_
_entity.id
_entity.type
_entity.pdbx_description
1 polymer ?
#
loop_
_entity_poly.entity_id
_entity_poly.type
_entity_poly.pdbx_seq_one_letter_code
_entity_poly.pdbx_strand_id
1 'polypeptide(L)'
;MILIIGWFGTFLYLIGHAYISLKQHWHKNTYYTFNLVAAISLIISSVYNASWQAVVVNSFWVIISVLLLLNVNLTSTKFTVRQYYWIFFALVANFVIQSLLKNQLDLASLGWIAAYVFSAVYLLFSAEKMLPRYYLLWNIFAALALLPQLWVDQNWPVFGLEVSWAIISAYGAIRKFEQAHLIN
;
A
#
# COMPACT_ATOMS: atom_id res chain seq x y z
N MET A 1 -14.76 -16.28 -12.54
CA MET A 1 -13.32 -16.62 -12.57
C MET A 1 -12.44 -15.49 -12.04
N ILE A 2 -12.52 -14.28 -12.62
CA ILE A 2 -11.65 -13.15 -12.24
C ILE A 2 -11.86 -12.67 -10.79
N LEU A 3 -13.10 -12.72 -10.29
CA LEU A 3 -13.40 -12.42 -8.88
C LEU A 3 -12.71 -13.41 -7.92
N ILE A 4 -12.64 -14.69 -8.28
CA ILE A 4 -11.98 -15.73 -7.48
C ILE A 4 -10.47 -15.48 -7.44
N ILE A 5 -9.87 -15.10 -8.57
CA ILE A 5 -8.45 -14.72 -8.65
C ILE A 5 -8.16 -13.51 -7.76
N GLY A 6 -9.04 -12.49 -7.77
CA GLY A 6 -8.88 -11.32 -6.92
C GLY A 6 -8.94 -11.67 -5.43
N TRP A 7 -9.93 -12.45 -4.98
CA TRP A 7 -10.03 -12.88 -3.59
C TRP A 7 -8.88 -13.79 -3.17
N PHE A 8 -8.43 -14.68 -4.07
CA PHE A 8 -7.24 -15.49 -3.85
C PHE A 8 -6.01 -14.61 -3.57
N GLY A 9 -5.78 -13.58 -4.39
CA GLY A 9 -4.71 -12.61 -4.16
C GLY A 9 -4.85 -11.86 -2.83
N THR A 10 -6.07 -11.43 -2.50
CA THR A 10 -6.39 -10.77 -1.22
C THR A 10 -6.04 -11.65 -0.02
N PHE A 11 -6.48 -12.90 -0.02
CA PHE A 11 -6.17 -13.85 1.06
C PHE A 11 -4.67 -14.14 1.15
N LEU A 12 -3.97 -14.27 0.02
CA LEU A 12 -2.53 -14.45 0.02
C LEU A 12 -1.79 -13.26 0.67
N TYR A 13 -2.20 -12.02 0.41
CA TYR A 13 -1.61 -10.86 1.10
C TYR A 13 -1.87 -10.90 2.60
N LEU A 14 -3.11 -11.17 3.02
CA LEU A 14 -3.45 -11.24 4.43
C LEU A 14 -2.69 -12.36 5.14
N ILE A 15 -2.55 -13.52 4.50
CA ILE A 15 -1.72 -14.64 5.01
C ILE A 15 -0.25 -14.23 5.07
N GLY A 16 0.30 -13.59 4.03
CA GLY A 16 1.68 -13.11 4.02
C GLY A 16 1.95 -12.09 5.14
N HIS A 17 0.99 -11.19 5.37
CA HIS A 17 1.06 -10.20 6.44
C HIS A 17 0.92 -10.84 7.84
N ALA A 18 0.03 -11.81 7.99
CA ALA A 18 -0.11 -12.61 9.21
C ALA A 18 1.15 -13.45 9.47
N TYR A 19 1.79 -14.00 8.44
CA TYR A 19 3.00 -14.81 8.55
C TYR A 19 4.15 -14.01 9.19
N ILE A 20 4.41 -12.78 8.73
CA ILE A 20 5.39 -11.88 9.36
C ILE A 20 4.98 -11.53 10.79
N SER A 21 3.69 -11.35 11.05
CA SER A 21 3.19 -10.91 12.35
C SER A 21 3.21 -12.02 13.42
N LEU A 22 3.08 -13.30 13.01
CA LEU A 22 2.93 -14.44 13.91
C LEU A 22 4.19 -15.30 14.05
N LYS A 23 5.05 -15.40 13.02
CA LYS A 23 6.29 -16.19 13.10
C LYS A 23 7.47 -15.31 13.53
N GLN A 24 8.07 -15.66 14.66
CA GLN A 24 9.29 -15.03 15.17
C GLN A 24 10.48 -15.16 14.20
N HIS A 25 10.57 -16.23 13.42
CA HIS A 25 11.62 -16.48 12.43
C HIS A 25 10.99 -16.70 11.06
N TRP A 26 10.68 -15.59 10.39
CA TRP A 26 10.09 -15.60 9.06
C TRP A 26 11.18 -15.66 7.98
N HIS A 27 10.91 -16.36 6.88
CA HIS A 27 11.82 -16.41 5.75
C HIS A 27 11.46 -15.33 4.73
N LYS A 28 12.45 -14.47 4.44
CA LYS A 28 12.33 -13.35 3.49
C LYS A 28 11.75 -13.79 2.15
N ASN A 29 12.30 -14.86 1.57
CA ASN A 29 11.88 -15.35 0.26
C ASN A 29 10.44 -15.83 0.24
N THR A 30 9.99 -16.54 1.29
CA THR A 30 8.60 -17.02 1.38
C THR A 30 7.62 -15.85 1.40
N TYR A 31 7.91 -14.82 2.19
CA TYR A 31 7.05 -13.63 2.25
C TYR A 31 6.96 -12.92 0.90
N TYR A 32 8.09 -12.61 0.26
CA TYR A 32 8.07 -11.90 -1.03
C TYR A 32 7.50 -12.74 -2.16
N THR A 33 7.60 -14.06 -2.12
CA THR A 33 6.90 -14.95 -3.07
C THR A 33 5.38 -14.86 -2.89
N PHE A 34 4.87 -14.94 -1.65
CA PHE A 34 3.43 -14.73 -1.42
C PHE A 34 2.97 -13.35 -1.88
N ASN A 35 3.75 -12.31 -1.54
CA ASN A 35 3.48 -10.93 -1.95
C ASN A 35 3.44 -10.81 -3.47
N LEU A 36 4.39 -11.41 -4.18
CA LEU A 36 4.46 -11.41 -5.65
C LEU A 36 3.25 -12.08 -6.30
N VAL A 37 2.88 -13.29 -5.85
CA VAL A 37 1.74 -14.03 -6.40
C VAL A 37 0.43 -13.31 -6.11
N ALA A 38 0.27 -12.77 -4.90
CA ALA A 38 -0.87 -11.95 -4.52
C ALA A 38 -1.01 -10.72 -5.42
N ALA A 39 0.09 -9.98 -5.61
CA ALA A 39 0.14 -8.78 -6.43
C ALA A 39 -0.26 -9.05 -7.88
N ILE A 40 0.32 -10.09 -8.50
CA ILE A 40 -0.01 -10.49 -9.88
C ILE A 40 -1.49 -10.85 -10.01
N SER A 41 -2.02 -11.61 -9.05
CA SER A 41 -3.45 -11.98 -9.03
C SER A 41 -4.35 -10.75 -8.96
N LEU A 42 -4.01 -9.78 -8.12
CA LEU A 42 -4.76 -8.53 -7.97
C LEU A 42 -4.58 -7.58 -9.15
N ILE A 43 -3.44 -7.56 -9.84
CA ILE A 43 -3.27 -6.82 -11.11
C ILE A 43 -4.26 -7.35 -12.15
N ILE A 44 -4.28 -8.67 -12.36
CA ILE A 44 -5.18 -9.30 -13.34
C ILE A 44 -6.65 -8.95 -13.03
N SER A 45 -7.04 -9.07 -11.76
CA SER A 45 -8.40 -8.73 -11.32
C SER A 45 -8.71 -7.23 -11.45
N SER A 46 -7.76 -6.36 -11.13
CA SER A 46 -7.96 -4.90 -11.16
C SER A 46 -7.97 -4.34 -12.58
N VAL A 47 -7.18 -4.91 -13.51
CA VAL A 47 -7.22 -4.54 -14.95
C VAL A 47 -8.60 -4.84 -15.52
N TYR A 48 -9.20 -5.98 -15.16
CA TYR A 48 -10.54 -6.34 -15.60
C TYR A 48 -11.62 -5.34 -15.13
N ASN A 49 -11.47 -4.82 -13.91
CA ASN A 49 -12.36 -3.80 -13.33
C ASN A 49 -11.98 -2.37 -13.71
N ALA A 50 -10.99 -2.16 -14.60
CA ALA A 50 -10.43 -0.84 -14.94
C ALA A 50 -9.95 -0.01 -13.72
N SER A 51 -9.58 -0.68 -12.64
CA SER A 51 -9.15 -0.05 -11.37
C SER A 51 -7.65 0.26 -11.39
N TRP A 52 -7.29 1.30 -12.14
CA TRP A 52 -5.89 1.60 -12.48
C TRP A 52 -5.01 1.96 -11.29
N GLN A 53 -5.58 2.59 -10.26
CA GLN A 53 -4.86 2.92 -9.04
C GLN A 53 -4.40 1.64 -8.32
N ALA A 54 -5.28 0.63 -8.22
CA ALA A 54 -4.94 -0.68 -7.68
C ALA A 54 -3.93 -1.44 -8.54
N VAL A 55 -4.04 -1.34 -9.87
CA VAL A 55 -3.05 -1.91 -10.81
C VAL A 55 -1.67 -1.31 -10.55
N VAL A 56 -1.55 0.01 -10.38
CA VAL A 56 -0.27 0.69 -10.16
C VAL A 56 0.34 0.29 -8.81
N VAL A 57 -0.44 0.30 -7.72
CA VAL A 57 0.04 -0.14 -6.40
C VAL A 57 0.57 -1.56 -6.45
N ASN A 58 -0.21 -2.50 -7.01
CA ASN A 58 0.21 -3.89 -7.06
C ASN A 58 1.38 -4.11 -8.02
N SER A 59 1.45 -3.40 -9.15
CA SER A 59 2.61 -3.45 -10.04
C SER A 59 3.88 -2.96 -9.34
N PHE A 60 3.77 -1.92 -8.53
CA PHE A 60 4.88 -1.44 -7.71
C PHE A 60 5.33 -2.51 -6.72
N TRP A 61 4.40 -3.18 -6.04
CA TRP A 61 4.70 -4.27 -5.13
C TRP A 61 5.30 -5.50 -5.82
N VAL A 62 4.87 -5.83 -7.05
CA VAL A 62 5.55 -6.84 -7.90
C VAL A 62 7.02 -6.48 -8.08
N ILE A 63 7.32 -5.25 -8.48
CA ILE A 63 8.69 -4.80 -8.73
C ILE A 63 9.54 -4.94 -7.47
N ILE A 64 9.06 -4.45 -6.32
CA ILE A 64 9.81 -4.53 -5.06
C ILE A 64 10.00 -5.98 -4.62
N SER A 65 8.97 -6.83 -4.72
CA SER A 65 9.10 -8.26 -4.42
C SER A 65 10.18 -8.93 -5.27
N VAL A 66 10.19 -8.68 -6.59
CA VAL A 66 11.19 -9.23 -7.51
C VAL A 66 12.60 -8.74 -7.14
N LEU A 67 12.79 -7.44 -6.93
CA LEU A 67 14.09 -6.88 -6.54
C LEU A 67 14.61 -7.51 -5.24
N LEU A 68 13.75 -7.71 -4.25
CA LEU A 68 14.14 -8.26 -2.96
C LEU A 68 14.38 -9.77 -3.00
N LEU A 69 13.66 -10.51 -3.85
CA LEU A 69 13.95 -11.93 -4.16
C LEU A 69 15.31 -12.09 -4.87
N LEU A 70 15.70 -11.10 -5.67
CA LEU A 70 17.03 -11.01 -6.30
C LEU A 70 18.11 -10.43 -5.37
N ASN A 71 17.81 -10.24 -4.08
CA ASN A 71 18.72 -9.67 -3.08
C ASN A 71 19.27 -8.27 -3.43
N VAL A 72 18.54 -7.48 -4.21
CA VAL A 72 18.92 -6.11 -4.52
C VAL A 72 18.81 -5.24 -3.26
N ASN A 73 19.88 -4.49 -2.98
CA ASN A 73 19.91 -3.58 -1.83
C ASN A 73 19.20 -2.24 -2.14
N LEU A 74 17.98 -2.08 -1.61
CA LEU A 74 17.16 -0.89 -1.81
C LEU A 74 17.60 0.33 -0.99
N THR A 75 18.47 0.18 0.02
CA THR A 75 18.96 1.31 0.83
C THR A 75 19.71 2.35 -0.01
N SER A 76 20.28 1.93 -1.14
CA SER A 76 20.99 2.77 -2.12
C SER A 76 20.09 3.69 -2.96
N THR A 77 18.75 3.58 -2.85
CA THR A 77 17.83 4.44 -3.59
C THR A 77 18.09 5.92 -3.32
N LYS A 78 18.00 6.78 -4.34
CA LYS A 78 18.15 8.24 -4.16
C LYS A 78 16.88 8.91 -3.65
N PHE A 79 15.75 8.19 -3.61
CA PHE A 79 14.49 8.74 -3.14
C PHE A 79 14.54 9.03 -1.64
N THR A 80 14.12 10.23 -1.25
CA THR A 80 14.21 10.73 0.14
C THR A 80 12.84 11.07 0.71
N VAL A 81 12.74 11.07 2.04
CA VAL A 81 11.52 11.50 2.77
C VAL A 81 11.13 12.94 2.42
N ARG A 82 12.10 13.83 2.18
CA ARG A 82 11.84 15.21 1.74
C ARG A 82 11.13 15.24 0.38
N GLN A 83 11.62 14.49 -0.60
CA GLN A 83 10.98 14.39 -1.92
C GLN A 83 9.56 13.80 -1.82
N TYR A 84 9.38 12.81 -0.93
CA TYR A 84 8.06 12.27 -0.64
C TYR A 84 7.06 13.34 -0.23
N TYR A 85 7.39 14.17 0.78
CA TYR A 85 6.48 15.22 1.24
C TYR A 85 6.20 16.28 0.16
N TRP A 86 7.21 16.68 -0.62
CA TRP A 86 7.00 17.65 -1.71
C TRP A 86 5.99 17.15 -2.75
N ILE A 87 6.16 15.92 -3.22
CA ILE A 87 5.25 15.34 -4.21
C ILE A 87 3.87 15.12 -3.59
N PHE A 88 3.80 14.61 -2.36
CA PHE A 88 2.54 14.44 -1.64
C PHE A 88 1.75 15.76 -1.54
N PHE A 89 2.38 16.84 -1.07
CA PHE A 89 1.71 18.14 -0.95
C PHE A 89 1.34 18.72 -2.30
N ALA A 90 2.14 18.52 -3.35
CA ALA A 90 1.79 18.94 -4.70
C ALA A 90 0.54 18.20 -5.23
N LEU A 91 0.44 16.89 -4.99
CA LEU A 91 -0.73 16.10 -5.38
C LEU A 91 -1.98 16.51 -4.60
N VAL A 92 -1.85 16.74 -3.28
CA VAL A 92 -2.96 17.23 -2.43
C VAL A 92 -3.42 18.62 -2.87
N ALA A 93 -2.49 19.54 -3.15
CA ALA A 93 -2.82 20.87 -3.64
C ALA A 93 -3.58 20.79 -4.99
N ASN A 94 -3.12 19.95 -5.91
CA ASN A 94 -3.82 19.71 -7.17
C ASN A 94 -5.23 19.13 -6.95
N PHE A 95 -5.38 18.15 -6.05
CA PHE A 95 -6.70 17.60 -5.70
C PHE A 95 -7.65 18.67 -5.14
N VAL A 96 -7.17 19.53 -4.23
CA VAL A 96 -7.96 20.62 -3.67
C VAL A 96 -8.37 21.61 -4.75
N ILE A 97 -7.44 22.05 -5.60
CA ILE A 97 -7.72 22.98 -6.70
C ILE A 97 -8.78 22.38 -7.65
N GLN A 98 -8.61 21.13 -8.08
CA GLN A 98 -9.56 20.46 -8.97
C GLN A 98 -10.94 20.30 -8.32
N SER A 99 -10.98 19.96 -7.03
CA SER A 99 -12.25 19.80 -6.31
C SER A 99 -13.00 21.11 -6.16
N LEU A 100 -12.28 22.22 -5.92
CA LEU A 100 -12.85 23.57 -5.86
C LEU A 100 -13.36 24.03 -7.24
N LEU A 101 -12.57 23.83 -8.30
CA LEU A 101 -12.95 24.24 -9.66
C LEU A 101 -14.18 23.49 -10.18
N LYS A 102 -14.32 22.21 -9.86
CA LYS A 102 -15.45 21.38 -10.31
C LYS A 102 -16.63 21.36 -9.33
N ASN A 103 -16.48 21.96 -8.14
CA ASN A 103 -17.43 21.90 -7.04
C ASN A 103 -17.88 20.47 -6.68
N GLN A 104 -16.98 19.50 -6.80
CA GLN A 104 -17.21 18.08 -6.52
C GLN A 104 -15.89 17.41 -6.13
N LEU A 105 -15.95 16.35 -5.32
CA LEU A 105 -14.76 15.59 -4.96
C LEU A 105 -14.27 14.74 -6.13
N ASP A 106 -13.02 14.97 -6.55
CA ASP A 106 -12.37 14.17 -7.59
C ASP A 106 -11.80 12.88 -6.98
N LEU A 107 -12.65 11.86 -6.85
CA LEU A 107 -12.29 10.57 -6.24
C LEU A 107 -11.12 9.89 -6.96
N ALA A 108 -11.00 10.06 -8.27
CA ALA A 108 -9.90 9.50 -9.05
C ALA A 108 -8.57 10.11 -8.63
N SER A 109 -8.52 11.43 -8.45
CA SER A 109 -7.35 12.15 -7.95
C SER A 109 -6.98 11.73 -6.51
N LEU A 110 -7.98 11.52 -5.65
CA LEU A 110 -7.76 10.98 -4.30
C LEU A 110 -7.16 9.56 -4.35
N GLY A 111 -7.68 8.70 -5.24
CA GLY A 111 -7.12 7.37 -5.48
C GLY A 111 -5.67 7.42 -5.98
N TRP A 112 -5.31 8.38 -6.84
CA TRP A 112 -3.93 8.56 -7.30
C TRP A 112 -2.99 9.05 -6.20
N ILE A 113 -3.46 9.91 -5.29
CA ILE A 113 -2.73 10.27 -4.07
C ILE A 113 -2.47 9.01 -3.25
N ALA A 114 -3.48 8.19 -3.02
CA ALA A 114 -3.32 6.94 -2.27
C ALA A 114 -2.33 5.98 -2.93
N ALA A 115 -2.42 5.79 -4.25
CA ALA A 115 -1.50 4.92 -5.00
C ALA A 115 -0.04 5.39 -4.90
N TYR A 116 0.17 6.71 -4.99
CA TYR A 116 1.47 7.31 -4.76
C TYR A 116 1.97 7.06 -3.33
N VAL A 117 1.13 7.32 -2.33
CA VAL A 117 1.49 7.16 -0.91
C VAL A 117 1.88 5.71 -0.63
N PHE A 118 1.05 4.73 -1.03
CA PHE A 118 1.37 3.31 -0.89
C PHE A 118 2.74 2.96 -1.47
N SER A 119 2.99 3.36 -2.71
CA SER A 119 4.22 3.03 -3.42
C SER A 119 5.44 3.69 -2.78
N ALA A 120 5.37 4.99 -2.53
CA ALA A 120 6.48 5.77 -2.00
C ALA A 120 6.83 5.39 -0.56
N VAL A 121 5.83 5.18 0.28
CA VAL A 121 6.00 4.80 1.69
C VAL A 121 6.53 3.38 1.80
N TYR A 122 6.04 2.46 0.97
CA TYR A 122 6.59 1.11 0.90
C TYR A 122 8.05 1.09 0.45
N LEU A 123 8.42 1.93 -0.52
CA LEU A 123 9.82 2.07 -0.93
C LEU A 123 10.70 2.64 0.19
N LEU A 124 10.27 3.72 0.84
CA LEU A 124 11.02 4.35 1.91
C LEU A 124 11.18 3.42 3.11
N PHE A 125 10.16 2.65 3.45
CA PHE A 125 10.22 1.61 4.48
C PHE A 125 11.19 0.49 4.07
N SER A 126 11.05 -0.06 2.86
CA SER A 126 11.94 -1.12 2.34
C SER A 126 13.40 -0.68 2.19
N ALA A 127 13.64 0.63 2.06
CA ALA A 127 14.96 1.24 2.01
C ALA A 127 15.48 1.70 3.39
N GLU A 128 14.78 1.38 4.48
CA GLU A 128 15.13 1.75 5.86
C GLU A 128 15.19 3.27 6.14
N LYS A 129 14.48 4.06 5.33
CA LYS A 129 14.43 5.53 5.43
C LYS A 129 13.22 6.05 6.19
N MET A 130 12.30 5.17 6.60
CA MET A 130 11.09 5.52 7.32
C MET A 130 10.89 4.61 8.52
N LEU A 131 10.59 5.20 9.68
CA LEU A 131 10.29 4.42 10.87
C LEU A 131 8.99 3.62 10.71
N PRO A 132 8.90 2.41 11.28
CA PRO A 132 7.72 1.55 11.16
C PRO A 132 6.40 2.24 11.57
N ARG A 133 6.40 3.09 12.60
CA ARG A 133 5.19 3.80 13.05
C ARG A 133 4.63 4.76 12.00
N TYR A 134 5.50 5.49 11.29
CA TYR A 134 5.07 6.41 10.24
C TYR A 134 4.63 5.66 9.00
N TYR A 135 5.31 4.57 8.66
CA TYR A 135 4.89 3.65 7.60
C TYR A 135 3.43 3.17 7.81
N LEU A 136 3.10 2.73 9.03
CA LEU A 136 1.75 2.26 9.35
C LEU A 136 0.71 3.39 9.27
N LEU A 137 1.00 4.59 9.79
CA LEU A 137 0.08 5.73 9.70
C LEU A 137 -0.22 6.12 8.25
N TRP A 138 0.81 6.14 7.40
CA TRP A 138 0.63 6.45 5.99
C TRP A 138 -0.12 5.37 5.22
N ASN A 139 0.05 4.09 5.58
CA ASN A 139 -0.76 3.01 5.01
C ASN A 139 -2.23 3.10 5.42
N ILE A 140 -2.54 3.48 6.67
CA ILE A 140 -3.94 3.75 7.08
C ILE A 140 -4.54 4.84 6.20
N PHE A 141 -3.82 5.97 6.06
CA PHE A 141 -4.26 7.06 5.21
C PHE A 141 -4.49 6.61 3.77
N ALA A 142 -3.52 5.92 3.16
CA ALA A 142 -3.59 5.48 1.78
C ALA A 142 -4.72 4.48 1.55
N ALA A 143 -4.88 3.50 2.44
CA ALA A 143 -5.97 2.52 2.38
C ALA A 143 -7.33 3.24 2.40
N LEU A 144 -7.56 4.10 3.38
CA LEU A 144 -8.83 4.83 3.52
C LEU A 144 -9.09 5.79 2.35
N ALA A 145 -8.05 6.48 1.86
CA ALA A 145 -8.16 7.38 0.71
C ALA A 145 -8.47 6.63 -0.60
N LEU A 146 -8.05 5.37 -0.73
CA LEU A 146 -8.29 4.55 -1.91
C LEU A 146 -9.70 3.94 -1.94
N LEU A 147 -10.32 3.66 -0.78
CA LEU A 147 -11.62 2.98 -0.66
C LEU A 147 -12.74 3.58 -1.54
N PRO A 148 -12.95 4.92 -1.59
CA PRO A 148 -14.03 5.48 -2.42
C PRO A 148 -13.87 5.16 -3.90
N GLN A 149 -12.63 5.20 -4.40
CA GLN A 149 -12.36 4.87 -5.80
C GLN A 149 -12.56 3.38 -6.07
N LEU A 150 -12.10 2.50 -5.16
CA LEU A 150 -12.31 1.05 -5.29
C LEU A 150 -13.79 0.66 -5.28
N TRP A 151 -14.60 1.40 -4.52
CA TRP A 151 -16.05 1.24 -4.52
C TRP A 151 -16.65 1.61 -5.88
N VAL A 152 -16.24 2.74 -6.47
CA VAL A 152 -16.67 3.15 -7.81
C VAL A 152 -16.27 2.11 -8.86
N ASP A 153 -15.04 1.61 -8.78
CA ASP A 153 -14.51 0.59 -9.69
C ASP A 153 -15.10 -0.81 -9.45
N GLN A 154 -15.90 -0.99 -8.39
CA GLN A 154 -16.43 -2.30 -7.96
C GLN A 154 -15.33 -3.35 -7.72
N ASN A 155 -14.14 -2.90 -7.32
CA ASN A 155 -12.98 -3.75 -7.10
C ASN A 155 -13.00 -4.35 -5.68
N TRP A 156 -13.99 -5.21 -5.43
CA TRP A 156 -14.27 -5.80 -4.11
C TRP A 156 -13.09 -6.51 -3.44
N PRO A 157 -12.25 -7.28 -4.16
CA PRO A 157 -11.12 -7.93 -3.53
C PRO A 157 -10.12 -6.92 -2.95
N VAL A 158 -9.74 -5.91 -3.73
CA VAL A 158 -8.83 -4.86 -3.25
C VAL A 158 -9.52 -4.01 -2.18
N PHE A 159 -10.81 -3.71 -2.32
CA PHE A 159 -11.57 -3.01 -1.28
C PHE A 159 -11.51 -3.75 0.07
N GLY A 160 -11.78 -5.05 0.09
CA GLY A 160 -11.73 -5.88 1.29
C GLY A 160 -10.32 -6.00 1.87
N LEU A 161 -9.31 -6.08 1.00
CA LEU A 161 -7.91 -6.00 1.38
C LEU A 161 -7.61 -4.68 2.11
N GLU A 162 -7.96 -3.52 1.53
CA GLU A 162 -7.66 -2.21 2.10
C GLU A 162 -8.36 -1.96 3.44
N VAL A 163 -9.62 -2.39 3.59
CA VAL A 163 -10.31 -2.34 4.89
C VAL A 163 -9.54 -3.13 5.95
N SER A 164 -9.17 -4.36 5.62
CA SER A 164 -8.41 -5.23 6.53
C SER A 164 -7.04 -4.64 6.86
N TRP A 165 -6.35 -4.10 5.85
CA TRP A 165 -5.03 -3.52 5.98
C TRP A 165 -5.04 -2.24 6.83
N ALA A 166 -6.05 -1.38 6.68
CA ALA A 166 -6.23 -0.20 7.50
C ALA A 166 -6.41 -0.57 8.98
N ILE A 167 -7.25 -1.57 9.28
CA ILE A 167 -7.49 -2.04 10.66
C ILE A 167 -6.20 -2.60 11.28
N ILE A 168 -5.49 -3.46 10.55
CA ILE A 168 -4.24 -4.06 11.03
C ILE A 168 -3.17 -2.98 11.24
N SER A 169 -3.09 -2.00 10.34
CA SER A 169 -2.12 -0.90 10.45
C SER A 169 -2.43 0.01 11.63
N ALA A 170 -3.71 0.29 11.90
CA ALA A 170 -4.14 1.07 13.07
C ALA A 170 -3.74 0.38 14.37
N TYR A 171 -4.04 -0.91 14.51
CA TYR A 171 -3.64 -1.71 15.67
C TYR A 171 -2.10 -1.72 15.84
N GLY A 172 -1.36 -1.94 14.76
CA GLY A 172 0.10 -1.94 14.78
C GLY A 172 0.71 -0.57 15.15
N ALA A 173 0.11 0.53 14.69
CA ALA A 173 0.57 1.87 14.99
C ALA A 173 0.44 2.18 16.48
N ILE A 174 -0.74 1.93 17.08
CA ILE A 174 -1.02 2.17 18.51
C ILE A 174 0.02 1.47 19.40
N ARG A 175 0.20 0.15 19.19
CA ARG A 175 1.16 -0.65 19.96
C ARG A 175 2.60 -0.13 19.86
N LYS A 176 3.00 0.39 18.69
CA LYS A 176 4.34 0.94 18.47
C LYS A 176 4.55 2.32 19.11
N PHE A 177 3.50 3.10 19.31
CA PHE A 177 3.56 4.35 20.06
C PHE A 177 3.65 4.13 21.57
N GLU A 178 2.95 3.13 22.10
CA GLU A 178 3.04 2.74 23.52
C GLU A 178 4.45 2.29 23.89
N GLN A 179 5.08 1.46 23.05
CA GLN A 179 6.46 1.01 23.27
C GLN A 179 7.49 2.15 23.27
N ALA A 180 7.24 3.23 22.53
CA ALA A 180 8.13 4.38 22.50
C ALA A 180 8.00 5.28 23.75
N HIS A 181 6.84 5.28 24.40
CA HIS A 181 6.62 6.03 25.66
C HIS A 181 7.22 5.33 26.87
N LEU A 182 7.42 4.01 26.83
CA LEU A 182 7.97 3.22 27.94
C LEU A 182 9.51 3.23 28.02
N ILE A 183 10.20 3.79 27.02
CA ILE A 183 11.68 3.84 26.94
C ILE A 183 12.21 5.24 27.31
N ASN A 184 11.33 6.20 27.58
CA ASN A 184 11.66 7.51 28.13
C ASN A 184 11.38 7.56 29.63
#